data_AF-A0A6A3DAA0-F1
#
_entry.id   AF-A0A6A3DAA0-F1
#
_cell.length_a   1.000
_cell.length_b   1.000
_cell.length_c   1.000
_cell.angle_alpha   90.00
_cell.angle_beta   90.00
_cell.angle_gamma   90.00
#
_symmetry.space_group_name_H-M   'P 1'
#
loop_
_entity.id
_entity.type
_entity.pdbx_description
1 polymer ?
#
loop_
_entity_poly.entity_id
_entity_poly.type
_entity_poly.pdbx_seq_one_letter_code
_entity_poly.pdbx_strand_id
1 'polypeptide(L)'
;MVQHSLQQVQSIIEKVHDTVDFLNASDSRLKRFGELVSQYNVQDRKLILECKTRWNSTYGMLDCALKFRKIFPRYALHDHSYKHCLDDDEWGKIEKQLEILKVFKATTNIISESEYPASTMFLGEVQRIKVLLYSKFESADDFVKNMVGNIKERFDKYWGECNLLMAIGLVLDPRLKMRAVEIAFPKMFPSHLVMENISKVKDIMYQLFDEYLTMYSSSCNVEESEEHAFSMDVHGGDVTSNGLYELLQDVFSGEIYVPQVKSKLDSYLDEGCIFSQDAKFDVIAWWKEKPNKFCILSRM
;
A
#
# COMPACT_ATOMS: atom_id res chain seq x y z
N MET A 1 8.73 2.98 12.98
CA MET A 1 9.29 1.72 12.41
C MET A 1 10.72 1.93 11.89
N VAL A 2 10.91 2.70 10.81
CA VAL A 2 12.24 2.93 10.20
C VAL A 2 13.28 3.53 11.15
N GLN A 3 12.90 4.53 11.96
CA GLN A 3 13.84 5.18 12.89
C GLN A 3 14.47 4.22 13.91
N HIS A 4 13.74 3.20 14.36
CA HIS A 4 14.29 2.19 15.26
C HIS A 4 15.28 1.25 14.56
N SER A 5 15.12 1.01 13.26
CA SER A 5 16.12 0.23 12.51
C SER A 5 17.44 0.98 12.39
N LEU A 6 17.38 2.31 12.28
CA LEU A 6 18.57 3.16 12.23
C LEU A 6 19.35 3.16 13.56
N GLN A 7 18.68 2.88 14.69
CA GLN A 7 19.35 2.80 15.99
C GLN A 7 20.43 1.70 16.06
N GLN A 8 20.31 0.63 15.27
CA GLN A 8 21.28 -0.46 15.26
C GLN A 8 22.64 -0.07 14.67
N VAL A 9 22.67 0.98 13.86
CA VAL A 9 23.88 1.55 13.26
C VAL A 9 24.10 2.99 13.73
N GLN A 10 23.51 3.39 14.86
CA GLN A 10 23.51 4.78 15.31
C GLN A 10 24.93 5.36 15.41
N SER A 11 25.88 4.58 15.94
CA SER A 11 27.29 4.97 16.01
C SER A 11 27.92 5.18 14.64
N ILE A 12 27.53 4.38 13.64
CA ILE A 12 27.99 4.53 12.26
C ILE A 12 27.38 5.79 11.63
N ILE A 13 26.08 6.03 11.86
CA ILE A 13 25.38 7.25 11.40
C ILE A 13 26.04 8.49 11.96
N GLU A 14 26.39 8.49 13.26
CA GLU A 14 27.10 9.59 13.92
C GLU A 14 28.47 9.85 13.27
N LYS A 15 29.25 8.81 12.97
CA LYS A 15 30.52 8.98 12.24
C LYS A 15 30.34 9.59 10.85
N VAL A 16 29.30 9.20 10.11
CA VAL A 16 28.99 9.78 8.79
C VAL A 16 28.57 11.23 8.95
N HIS A 17 27.70 11.53 9.91
CA HIS A 17 27.29 12.90 10.24
C HIS A 17 28.50 13.77 10.55
N ASP A 18 29.37 13.33 11.45
CA ASP A 18 30.57 14.06 11.87
C ASP A 18 31.57 14.23 10.73
N THR A 19 31.65 13.25 9.82
CA THR A 19 32.42 13.39 8.57
C THR A 19 31.89 14.52 7.69
N VAL A 20 30.57 14.55 7.46
CA VAL A 20 29.94 15.58 6.63
C VAL A 20 30.07 16.96 7.28
N ASP A 21 29.85 17.06 8.60
CA ASP A 21 30.00 18.30 9.36
C ASP A 21 31.45 18.81 9.37
N PHE A 22 32.42 17.92 9.62
CA PHE A 22 33.84 18.25 9.60
C PHE A 22 34.30 18.84 8.26
N LEU A 23 33.84 18.23 7.15
CA LEU A 23 34.17 18.70 5.81
C LEU A 23 33.49 20.05 5.52
N ASN A 24 32.20 20.18 5.84
CA ASN A 24 31.43 21.41 5.63
C ASN A 24 31.88 22.59 6.52
N ALA A 25 32.56 22.33 7.64
CA ALA A 25 33.02 23.36 8.57
C ALA A 25 34.14 24.27 8.00
N SER A 26 34.77 23.92 6.87
CA SER A 26 35.82 24.76 6.27
C SER A 26 35.85 24.65 4.75
N ASP A 27 35.85 25.81 4.07
CA ASP A 27 35.99 25.89 2.61
C ASP A 27 37.30 25.24 2.12
N SER A 28 38.36 25.31 2.91
CA SER A 28 39.64 24.68 2.56
C SER A 28 39.56 23.15 2.56
N ARG A 29 38.82 22.58 3.52
CA ARG A 29 38.54 21.13 3.59
C ARG A 29 37.63 20.69 2.45
N LEU A 30 36.56 21.44 2.18
CA LEU A 30 35.67 21.17 1.04
C LEU A 30 36.41 21.22 -0.30
N LYS A 31 37.27 22.22 -0.50
CA LYS A 31 38.07 22.34 -1.72
C LYS A 31 38.98 21.11 -1.91
N ARG A 32 39.71 20.72 -0.86
CA ARG A 32 40.58 19.54 -0.90
C ARG A 32 39.80 18.24 -1.13
N PHE A 33 38.64 18.09 -0.49
CA PHE A 33 37.75 16.96 -0.74
C PHE A 33 37.27 16.95 -2.21
N GLY A 34 36.88 18.11 -2.76
CA GLY A 34 36.49 18.25 -4.16
C GLY A 34 37.61 17.93 -5.16
N GLU A 35 38.86 18.24 -4.82
CA GLU A 35 40.03 17.83 -5.61
C GLU A 35 40.16 16.30 -5.66
N LEU A 36 40.00 15.60 -4.53
CA LEU A 36 39.99 14.15 -4.49
C LEU A 36 38.80 13.54 -5.25
N VAL A 37 37.60 14.11 -5.08
CA VAL A 37 36.40 13.71 -5.85
C VAL A 37 36.66 13.77 -7.36
N SER A 38 37.31 14.84 -7.81
CA SER A 38 37.67 15.04 -9.22
C SER A 38 38.72 14.05 -9.71
N GLN A 39 39.74 13.76 -8.90
CA GLN A 39 40.78 12.77 -9.23
C GLN A 39 40.22 11.35 -9.41
N TYR A 40 39.19 11.00 -8.63
CA TYR A 40 38.54 9.69 -8.68
C TYR A 40 37.33 9.64 -9.63
N ASN A 41 37.09 10.72 -10.40
CA ASN A 41 36.01 10.85 -11.39
C ASN A 41 34.61 10.50 -10.85
N VAL A 42 34.33 10.88 -9.59
CA VAL A 42 33.01 10.71 -8.98
C VAL A 42 32.10 11.83 -9.47
N GLN A 43 30.92 11.47 -10.00
CA GLN A 43 29.98 12.41 -10.63
C GLN A 43 29.32 13.36 -9.61
N ASP A 44 29.06 12.87 -8.40
CA ASP A 44 28.46 13.64 -7.32
C ASP A 44 29.47 14.61 -6.71
N ARG A 45 29.03 15.85 -6.45
CA ARG A 45 29.91 16.94 -6.01
C ARG A 45 29.60 17.51 -4.64
N LYS A 46 28.53 17.05 -3.99
CA LYS A 46 28.07 17.62 -2.72
C LYS A 46 27.67 16.51 -1.76
N LEU A 47 28.10 16.66 -0.51
CA LEU A 47 27.60 15.89 0.63
C LEU A 47 26.35 16.55 1.18
N ILE A 48 25.41 15.74 1.67
CA ILE A 48 24.13 16.19 2.23
C ILE A 48 24.19 15.99 3.74
N LEU A 49 23.95 17.04 4.53
CA LEU A 49 23.83 16.91 5.99
C LEU A 49 22.41 16.44 6.34
N GLU A 50 22.30 15.56 7.32
CA GLU A 50 20.99 15.08 7.78
C GLU A 50 20.24 16.09 8.67
N CYS A 51 18.91 16.01 8.62
CA CYS A 51 18.03 16.51 9.65
C CYS A 51 17.68 15.34 10.59
N LYS A 52 18.25 15.35 11.81
CA LYS A 52 18.16 14.25 12.80
C LYS A 52 16.73 13.82 13.16
N THR A 53 15.73 14.69 12.94
CA THR A 53 14.32 14.38 13.21
C THR A 53 13.60 13.69 12.05
N ARG A 54 14.22 13.57 10.88
CA ARG A 54 13.60 13.02 9.66
C ARG A 54 14.45 11.91 9.07
N TRP A 55 14.00 10.66 9.22
CA TRP A 55 14.71 9.48 8.72
C TRP A 55 15.01 9.54 7.20
N ASN A 56 14.14 10.18 6.40
CA ASN A 56 14.37 10.40 4.96
C ASN A 56 15.65 11.21 4.70
N SER A 57 15.96 12.15 5.59
CA SER A 57 17.17 12.96 5.51
C SER A 57 18.41 12.16 5.91
N THR A 58 18.32 11.33 6.97
CA THR A 58 19.36 10.37 7.33
C THR A 58 19.64 9.39 6.18
N TYR A 59 18.61 8.84 5.55
CA TYR A 59 18.76 8.02 4.35
C TYR A 59 19.51 8.79 3.24
N GLY A 60 19.10 10.03 2.98
CA GLY A 60 19.73 10.88 1.96
C GLY A 60 21.20 11.16 2.24
N MET A 61 21.58 11.41 3.50
CA MET A 61 22.97 11.58 3.91
C MET A 61 23.77 10.30 3.68
N LEU A 62 23.29 9.15 4.16
CA LEU A 62 23.98 7.87 4.02
C LEU A 62 24.13 7.44 2.56
N ASP A 63 23.07 7.54 1.76
CA ASP A 63 23.06 7.23 0.32
C ASP A 63 24.04 8.13 -0.46
N CYS A 64 24.11 9.41 -0.08
CA CYS A 64 25.07 10.35 -0.64
C CYS A 64 26.51 10.01 -0.23
N ALA A 65 26.76 9.78 1.06
CA ALA A 65 28.09 9.46 1.60
C ALA A 65 28.66 8.17 1.01
N LEU A 66 27.82 7.15 0.76
CA LEU A 66 28.25 5.87 0.20
C LEU A 66 28.95 6.03 -1.16
N LYS A 67 28.55 7.04 -1.96
CA LYS A 67 29.17 7.37 -3.25
C LYS A 67 30.62 7.82 -3.12
N PHE A 68 31.00 8.33 -1.96
CA PHE A 68 32.33 8.81 -1.62
C PHE A 68 33.13 7.83 -0.75
N ARG A 69 32.65 6.58 -0.55
CA ARG A 69 33.29 5.60 0.36
C ARG A 69 34.79 5.41 0.12
N LYS A 70 35.24 5.47 -1.14
CA LYS A 70 36.67 5.31 -1.52
C LYS A 70 37.51 6.56 -1.27
N ILE A 71 36.87 7.72 -1.12
CA ILE A 71 37.54 9.02 -0.98
C ILE A 71 37.83 9.33 0.49
N PHE A 72 36.95 8.97 1.42
CA PHE A 72 37.15 9.26 2.85
C PHE A 72 38.47 8.72 3.41
N PRO A 73 38.89 7.46 3.14
CA PRO A 73 40.19 6.97 3.60
C PRO A 73 41.36 7.76 3.01
N ARG A 74 41.24 8.25 1.77
CA ARG A 74 42.27 9.07 1.13
C ARG A 74 42.33 10.46 1.73
N TYR A 75 41.18 11.05 2.03
CA TYR A 75 41.12 12.32 2.74
C TYR A 75 41.80 12.22 4.11
N ALA A 76 41.59 11.12 4.85
CA ALA A 76 42.25 10.86 6.14
C ALA A 76 43.78 10.83 6.08
N LEU A 77 44.36 10.42 4.94
CA LEU A 77 45.81 10.44 4.73
C LEU A 77 46.36 11.88 4.56
N HIS A 78 45.53 12.81 4.10
CA HIS A 78 45.92 14.20 3.83
C HIS A 78 45.60 15.15 4.99
N ASP A 79 44.66 14.81 5.87
CA ASP A 79 44.25 15.63 7.00
C ASP A 79 44.10 14.77 8.25
N HIS A 80 45.15 14.74 9.07
CA HIS A 80 45.17 13.98 10.33
C HIS A 80 44.19 14.50 11.39
N SER A 81 43.55 15.67 11.18
CA SER A 81 42.47 16.13 12.07
C SER A 81 41.14 15.43 11.79
N TYR A 82 41.00 14.70 10.67
CA TYR A 82 39.84 13.87 10.36
C TYR A 82 39.89 12.53 11.12
N LYS A 83 38.93 12.32 12.04
CA LYS A 83 38.92 11.18 12.97
C LYS A 83 37.84 10.14 12.73
N HIS A 84 36.83 10.45 11.94
CA HIS A 84 35.58 9.67 11.85
C HIS A 84 35.48 8.87 10.55
N CYS A 85 36.59 8.32 10.07
CA CYS A 85 36.60 7.47 8.87
C CYS A 85 35.99 6.11 9.18
N LEU A 86 35.02 5.69 8.36
CA LEU A 86 34.41 4.37 8.43
C LEU A 86 35.32 3.32 7.79
N ASP A 87 35.26 2.10 8.32
CA ASP A 87 35.88 0.91 7.71
C ASP A 87 34.96 0.18 6.71
N ASP A 88 35.49 -0.84 6.04
CA ASP A 88 34.76 -1.59 5.01
C ASP A 88 33.57 -2.40 5.57
N ASP A 89 33.63 -2.86 6.82
CA ASP A 89 32.51 -3.56 7.47
C ASP A 89 31.38 -2.59 7.80
N GLU A 90 31.72 -1.41 8.32
CA GLU A 90 30.77 -0.32 8.58
C GLU A 90 30.08 0.15 7.29
N TRP A 91 30.82 0.31 6.19
CA TRP A 91 30.23 0.60 4.89
C TRP A 91 29.32 -0.52 4.39
N GLY A 92 29.72 -1.79 4.58
CA GLY A 92 28.90 -2.95 4.24
C GLY A 92 27.56 -2.98 5.00
N LYS A 93 27.55 -2.58 6.27
CA LYS A 93 26.32 -2.45 7.08
C LYS A 93 25.41 -1.33 6.55
N ILE A 94 25.95 -0.16 6.23
CA ILE A 94 25.18 0.94 5.62
C ILE A 94 24.56 0.48 4.30
N GLU A 95 25.33 -0.15 3.42
CA GLU A 95 24.88 -0.56 2.09
C GLU A 95 23.68 -1.53 2.18
N LYS A 96 23.80 -2.56 3.03
CA LYS A 96 22.71 -3.53 3.30
C LYS A 96 21.47 -2.85 3.88
N GLN A 97 21.65 -1.89 4.78
CA GLN A 97 20.53 -1.17 5.36
C GLN A 97 19.83 -0.26 4.36
N LEU A 98 20.58 0.49 3.56
CA LEU A 98 20.02 1.36 2.53
C LEU A 98 19.25 0.57 1.47
N GLU A 99 19.71 -0.64 1.12
CA GLU A 99 18.98 -1.53 0.20
C GLU A 99 17.55 -1.81 0.71
N ILE A 100 17.41 -2.12 2.00
CA ILE A 100 16.12 -2.42 2.63
C ILE A 100 15.29 -1.14 2.79
N LEU A 101 15.89 -0.06 3.28
CA LEU A 101 15.20 1.22 3.50
C LEU A 101 14.78 1.91 2.20
N LYS A 102 15.39 1.58 1.06
CA LYS A 102 15.00 2.09 -0.26
C LYS A 102 13.54 1.81 -0.58
N VAL A 103 13.03 0.64 -0.20
CA VAL A 103 11.62 0.27 -0.40
C VAL A 103 10.70 1.17 0.41
N PHE A 104 11.04 1.40 1.69
CA PHE A 104 10.30 2.33 2.56
C PHE A 104 10.33 3.76 2.03
N LYS A 105 11.47 4.21 1.47
CA LYS A 105 11.61 5.56 0.93
C LYS A 105 10.72 5.74 -0.29
N ALA A 106 10.75 4.79 -1.22
CA ALA A 106 9.88 4.80 -2.39
C ALA A 106 8.40 4.79 -1.98
N THR A 107 8.01 3.91 -1.07
CA THR A 107 6.64 3.85 -0.54
C THR A 107 6.22 5.17 0.13
N THR A 108 7.11 5.77 0.93
CA THR A 108 6.83 7.04 1.60
C THR A 108 6.64 8.17 0.60
N ASN A 109 7.44 8.22 -0.46
CA ASN A 109 7.27 9.21 -1.52
C ASN A 109 5.96 9.00 -2.26
N ILE A 110 5.61 7.76 -2.64
CA ILE A 110 4.33 7.45 -3.30
C ILE A 110 3.14 7.93 -2.44
N ILE A 111 3.17 7.65 -1.13
CA ILE A 111 2.11 8.05 -0.20
C ILE A 111 2.11 9.56 0.06
N SER A 112 3.27 10.21 0.11
CA SER A 112 3.38 11.65 0.40
C SER A 112 3.08 12.53 -0.82
N GLU A 113 3.33 12.02 -2.02
CA GLU A 113 3.14 12.71 -3.30
C GLU A 113 1.77 12.44 -3.92
N SER A 114 0.96 11.53 -3.36
CA SER A 114 -0.35 11.20 -3.92
C SER A 114 -1.37 12.32 -3.66
N GLU A 115 -1.85 12.96 -4.73
CA GLU A 115 -2.98 13.90 -4.73
C GLU A 115 -4.35 13.18 -4.67
N TYR A 116 -4.36 11.86 -4.83
CA TYR A 116 -5.55 10.99 -4.93
C TYR A 116 -5.75 10.17 -3.65
N PRO A 117 -6.92 9.50 -3.45
CA PRO A 117 -7.19 8.76 -2.22
C PRO A 117 -6.13 7.68 -2.00
N ALA A 118 -5.18 7.99 -1.12
CA ALA A 118 -4.02 7.17 -0.83
C ALA A 118 -4.41 5.74 -0.42
N SER A 119 -5.63 5.54 0.11
CA SER A 119 -6.15 4.25 0.57
C SER A 119 -6.08 3.12 -0.47
N THR A 120 -6.34 3.41 -1.75
CA THR A 120 -6.32 2.38 -2.82
C THR A 120 -4.90 1.94 -3.18
N MET A 121 -3.92 2.82 -3.06
CA MET A 121 -2.51 2.51 -3.32
C MET A 121 -1.81 1.95 -2.08
N PHE A 122 -2.31 2.29 -0.89
CA PHE A 122 -1.63 2.02 0.37
C PHE A 122 -1.45 0.53 0.67
N LEU A 123 -2.49 -0.31 0.46
CA LEU A 123 -2.35 -1.74 0.77
C LEU A 123 -1.32 -2.43 -0.14
N GLY A 124 -1.25 -2.04 -1.42
CA GLY A 124 -0.24 -2.57 -2.35
C GLY A 124 1.18 -2.28 -1.87
N GLU A 125 1.41 -1.06 -1.38
CA GLU A 125 2.69 -0.66 -0.80
C GLU A 125 2.99 -1.37 0.53
N VAL A 126 2.01 -1.52 1.41
CA VAL A 126 2.13 -2.29 2.66
C VAL A 126 2.47 -3.75 2.37
N GLN A 127 1.78 -4.37 1.40
CA GLN A 127 2.07 -5.73 0.95
C GLN A 127 3.51 -5.84 0.44
N ARG A 128 3.97 -4.88 -0.36
CA ARG A 128 5.35 -4.84 -0.87
C ARG A 128 6.39 -4.80 0.25
N ILE A 129 6.15 -3.96 1.27
CA ILE A 129 7.00 -3.91 2.47
C ILE A 129 6.96 -5.26 3.19
N LYS A 130 5.77 -5.84 3.40
CA LYS A 130 5.65 -7.12 4.12
C LYS A 130 6.43 -8.24 3.44
N VAL A 131 6.27 -8.40 2.13
CA VAL A 131 6.98 -9.41 1.34
C VAL A 131 8.49 -9.23 1.46
N LEU A 132 8.99 -7.99 1.36
CA LEU A 132 10.41 -7.69 1.55
C LEU A 132 10.90 -8.12 2.94
N LEU A 133 10.19 -7.71 4.00
CA LEU A 133 10.61 -7.98 5.38
C LEU A 133 10.64 -9.48 5.67
N TYR A 134 9.61 -10.22 5.25
CA TYR A 134 9.56 -11.67 5.48
C TYR A 134 10.65 -12.39 4.67
N SER A 135 10.92 -11.96 3.43
CA SER A 135 12.01 -12.52 2.63
C SER A 135 13.39 -12.23 3.25
N LYS A 136 13.66 -11.00 3.69
CA LYS A 136 14.96 -10.61 4.25
C LYS A 136 15.16 -11.12 5.68
N PHE A 137 14.09 -11.48 6.40
CA PHE A 137 14.19 -12.12 7.72
C PHE A 137 14.74 -13.55 7.63
N GLU A 138 14.59 -14.21 6.47
CA GLU A 138 15.19 -15.52 6.17
C GLU A 138 16.63 -15.40 5.61
N SER A 139 17.23 -14.21 5.64
CA SER A 139 18.61 -13.99 5.20
C SER A 139 19.61 -14.79 6.05
N ALA A 140 20.65 -15.31 5.42
CA ALA A 140 21.79 -15.94 6.10
C ALA A 140 22.73 -14.91 6.78
N ASP A 141 22.58 -13.63 6.44
CA ASP A 141 23.33 -12.54 7.06
C ASP A 141 22.67 -12.12 8.39
N ASP A 142 23.36 -12.39 9.51
CA ASP A 142 22.86 -12.10 10.87
C ASP A 142 22.57 -10.62 11.10
N PHE A 143 23.35 -9.71 10.52
CA PHE A 143 23.10 -8.28 10.65
C PHE A 143 21.79 -7.91 9.95
N VAL A 144 21.58 -8.38 8.72
CA VAL A 144 20.32 -8.17 7.99
C VAL A 144 19.15 -8.78 8.73
N LYS A 145 19.28 -10.01 9.22
CA LYS A 145 18.23 -10.73 9.94
C LYS A 145 17.80 -10.00 11.21
N ASN A 146 18.76 -9.59 12.04
CA ASN A 146 18.49 -8.82 13.25
C ASN A 146 17.86 -7.45 12.93
N MET A 147 18.40 -6.77 11.91
CA MET A 147 17.87 -5.48 11.49
C MET A 147 16.42 -5.57 11.02
N VAL A 148 16.13 -6.54 10.17
CA VAL A 148 14.80 -6.78 9.61
C VAL A 148 13.84 -7.30 10.67
N GLY A 149 14.28 -8.15 11.60
CA GLY A 149 13.47 -8.64 12.71
C GLY A 149 12.85 -7.50 13.52
N ASN A 150 13.66 -6.49 13.88
CA ASN A 150 13.20 -5.31 14.61
C ASN A 150 12.20 -4.44 13.82
N ILE A 151 12.35 -4.36 12.49
CA ILE A 151 11.40 -3.66 11.62
C ILE A 151 10.10 -4.47 11.52
N LYS A 152 10.23 -5.78 11.30
CA LYS A 152 9.15 -6.74 11.10
C LYS A 152 8.24 -6.82 12.32
N GLU A 153 8.79 -6.93 13.53
CA GLU A 153 7.98 -6.96 14.76
C GLU A 153 7.07 -5.73 14.88
N ARG A 154 7.62 -4.54 14.61
CA ARG A 154 6.84 -3.30 14.61
C ARG A 154 5.86 -3.25 13.45
N PHE A 155 6.24 -3.76 12.29
CA PHE A 155 5.36 -3.87 11.14
C PHE A 155 4.14 -4.74 11.48
N ASP A 156 4.35 -5.92 12.04
CA ASP A 156 3.28 -6.84 12.42
C ASP A 156 2.40 -6.25 13.54
N LYS A 157 2.94 -5.38 14.42
CA LYS A 157 2.11 -4.65 15.40
C LYS A 157 1.07 -3.72 14.77
N TYR A 158 1.37 -3.11 13.62
CA TYR A 158 0.46 -2.18 12.94
C TYR A 158 -0.32 -2.82 11.79
N TRP A 159 0.26 -3.86 11.15
CA TRP A 159 -0.21 -4.47 9.90
C TRP A 159 -0.27 -6.01 9.97
N GLY A 160 -0.26 -6.57 11.18
CA GLY A 160 -0.44 -8.00 11.42
C GLY A 160 -1.89 -8.44 11.30
N GLU A 161 -2.83 -7.53 11.59
CA GLU A 161 -4.27 -7.73 11.45
C GLU A 161 -4.80 -7.06 10.18
N CYS A 162 -5.98 -7.51 9.73
CA CYS A 162 -6.65 -6.96 8.57
C CYS A 162 -7.13 -5.53 8.85
N ASN A 163 -6.58 -4.55 8.13
CA ASN A 163 -7.08 -3.18 8.15
C ASN A 163 -8.31 -3.06 7.25
N LEU A 164 -9.49 -3.16 7.87
CA LEU A 164 -10.77 -3.19 7.18
C LEU A 164 -11.03 -1.91 6.38
N LEU A 165 -10.68 -0.74 6.91
CA LEU A 165 -10.87 0.54 6.21
C LEU A 165 -10.10 0.57 4.88
N MET A 166 -8.86 0.08 4.88
CA MET A 166 -8.06 -0.02 3.66
C MET A 166 -8.60 -1.08 2.71
N ALA A 167 -9.02 -2.23 3.23
CA ALA A 167 -9.62 -3.28 2.42
C ALA A 167 -10.90 -2.81 1.72
N ILE A 168 -11.79 -2.11 2.44
CA ILE A 168 -13.01 -1.51 1.90
C ILE A 168 -12.68 -0.48 0.80
N GLY A 169 -11.69 0.37 1.03
CA GLY A 169 -11.23 1.33 0.02
C GLY A 169 -10.77 0.66 -1.28
N LEU A 170 -10.12 -0.50 -1.21
CA LEU A 170 -9.76 -1.28 -2.40
C LEU A 170 -10.97 -1.92 -3.06
N VAL A 171 -11.91 -2.44 -2.26
CA VAL A 171 -13.12 -3.05 -2.80
C VAL A 171 -13.98 -2.02 -3.52
N LEU A 172 -14.01 -0.78 -3.06
CA LEU A 172 -14.69 0.33 -3.73
C LEU A 172 -13.92 0.89 -4.93
N ASP A 173 -12.66 0.50 -5.15
CA ASP A 173 -11.97 0.84 -6.40
C ASP A 173 -12.44 -0.10 -7.52
N PRO A 174 -13.10 0.41 -8.58
CA PRO A 174 -13.68 -0.41 -9.65
C PRO A 174 -12.64 -1.17 -10.46
N ARG A 175 -11.34 -0.85 -10.34
CA ARG A 175 -10.23 -1.58 -10.98
C ARG A 175 -9.80 -2.80 -10.15
N LEU A 176 -10.22 -2.88 -8.89
CA LEU A 176 -9.67 -3.78 -7.89
C LEU A 176 -10.74 -4.71 -7.30
N LYS A 177 -11.80 -4.14 -6.71
CA LYS A 177 -12.92 -4.88 -6.09
C LYS A 177 -12.45 -5.95 -5.09
N MET A 178 -13.25 -6.99 -4.86
CA MET A 178 -12.86 -8.14 -4.03
C MET A 178 -11.60 -8.85 -4.54
N ARG A 179 -11.31 -8.75 -5.84
CA ARG A 179 -10.14 -9.40 -6.45
C ARG A 179 -8.82 -8.92 -5.85
N ALA A 180 -8.73 -7.67 -5.42
CA ALA A 180 -7.52 -7.17 -4.77
C ALA A 180 -7.23 -7.86 -3.44
N VAL A 181 -8.24 -8.05 -2.57
CA VAL A 181 -8.04 -8.72 -1.28
C VAL A 181 -7.76 -10.21 -1.46
N GLU A 182 -8.40 -10.86 -2.45
CA GLU A 182 -8.11 -12.26 -2.82
C GLU A 182 -6.66 -12.48 -3.25
N ILE A 183 -6.03 -11.50 -3.89
CA ILE A 183 -4.64 -11.59 -4.36
C ILE A 183 -3.65 -11.13 -3.28
N ALA A 184 -3.99 -10.09 -2.51
CA ALA A 184 -3.11 -9.48 -1.53
C ALA A 184 -3.04 -10.30 -0.24
N PHE A 185 -4.18 -10.77 0.28
CA PHE A 185 -4.25 -11.40 1.60
C PHE A 185 -3.45 -12.72 1.70
N PRO A 186 -3.38 -13.59 0.68
CA PRO A 186 -2.50 -14.75 0.71
C PRO A 186 -1.00 -14.40 0.86
N LYS A 187 -0.61 -13.21 0.42
CA LYS A 187 0.77 -12.69 0.56
C LYS A 187 0.97 -11.95 1.87
N MET A 188 -0.13 -11.55 2.53
CA MET A 188 -0.10 -10.75 3.74
C MET A 188 -0.36 -11.54 5.01
N PHE A 189 -1.14 -12.61 4.99
CA PHE A 189 -1.58 -13.30 6.20
C PHE A 189 -1.23 -14.79 6.15
N PRO A 190 -1.04 -15.43 7.32
CA PRO A 190 -0.97 -16.88 7.42
C PRO A 190 -2.17 -17.54 6.74
N SER A 191 -1.97 -18.67 6.06
CA SER A 191 -2.99 -19.32 5.22
C SER A 191 -4.32 -19.56 5.92
N HIS A 192 -4.31 -19.86 7.23
CA HIS A 192 -5.53 -20.11 8.01
C HIS A 192 -6.37 -18.85 8.28
N LEU A 193 -5.77 -17.65 8.22
CA LEU A 193 -6.48 -16.37 8.43
C LEU A 193 -6.95 -15.73 7.12
N VAL A 194 -6.51 -16.23 5.95
CA VAL A 194 -6.80 -15.59 4.66
C VAL A 194 -8.29 -15.59 4.36
N MET A 195 -8.92 -16.78 4.40
CA MET A 195 -10.34 -16.91 4.09
C MET A 195 -11.21 -16.18 5.11
N GLU A 196 -10.87 -16.26 6.40
CA GLU A 196 -11.55 -15.53 7.47
C GLU A 196 -11.52 -14.01 7.21
N ASN A 197 -10.35 -13.46 6.88
CA ASN A 197 -10.22 -12.03 6.59
C ASN A 197 -10.95 -11.60 5.31
N ILE A 198 -10.96 -12.43 4.26
CA ILE A 198 -11.71 -12.14 3.02
C ILE A 198 -13.21 -12.11 3.32
N SER A 199 -13.73 -13.10 4.05
CA SER A 199 -15.14 -13.14 4.47
C SER A 199 -15.49 -11.93 5.33
N LYS A 200 -14.63 -11.58 6.29
CA LYS A 200 -14.84 -10.40 7.15
C LYS A 200 -14.92 -9.08 6.36
N VAL A 201 -14.09 -8.92 5.33
CA VAL A 201 -14.16 -7.75 4.43
C VAL A 201 -15.48 -7.76 3.68
N LYS A 202 -15.88 -8.92 3.13
CA LYS A 202 -17.14 -9.06 2.42
C LYS A 202 -18.33 -8.70 3.31
N ASP A 203 -18.41 -9.27 4.51
CA ASP A 203 -19.51 -9.04 5.45
C ASP A 203 -19.65 -7.56 5.83
N ILE A 204 -18.52 -6.89 6.10
CA ILE A 204 -18.53 -5.45 6.42
C ILE A 204 -18.93 -4.60 5.22
N MET A 205 -18.57 -4.98 3.99
CA MET A 205 -19.05 -4.28 2.79
C MET A 205 -20.58 -4.31 2.69
N TYR A 206 -21.22 -5.45 2.96
CA TYR A 206 -22.68 -5.53 2.98
C TYR A 206 -23.29 -4.73 4.13
N GLN A 207 -22.73 -4.85 5.35
CA GLN A 207 -23.22 -4.08 6.51
C GLN A 207 -23.18 -2.58 6.26
N LEU A 208 -22.06 -2.06 5.74
CA LEU A 208 -21.95 -0.64 5.40
C LEU A 208 -22.91 -0.23 4.29
N PHE A 209 -23.10 -1.08 3.28
CA PHE A 209 -24.05 -0.80 2.21
C PHE A 209 -25.49 -0.71 2.75
N ASP A 210 -25.89 -1.60 3.65
CA ASP A 210 -27.21 -1.58 4.30
C ASP A 210 -27.41 -0.35 5.20
N GLU A 211 -26.37 0.07 5.92
CA GLU A 211 -26.37 1.30 6.71
C GLU A 211 -26.59 2.54 5.81
N TYR A 212 -25.83 2.65 4.71
CA TYR A 212 -25.98 3.76 3.77
C TYR A 212 -27.31 3.72 3.02
N LEU A 213 -27.81 2.52 2.66
CA LEU A 213 -29.16 2.34 2.12
C LEU A 213 -30.21 2.92 3.06
N THR A 214 -30.12 2.60 4.36
CA THR A 214 -31.06 3.10 5.38
C THR A 214 -31.01 4.63 5.47
N MET A 215 -29.81 5.22 5.42
CA MET A 215 -29.62 6.67 5.53
C MET A 215 -30.05 7.45 4.27
N TYR A 216 -29.87 6.87 3.09
CA TYR A 216 -30.00 7.59 1.81
C TYR A 216 -31.09 7.06 0.87
N SER A 217 -31.88 6.07 1.30
CA SER A 217 -33.03 5.51 0.57
C SER A 217 -33.90 6.60 -0.08
N SER A 218 -34.34 7.59 0.71
CA SER A 218 -35.20 8.69 0.22
C SER A 218 -34.52 9.62 -0.80
N SER A 219 -33.19 9.71 -0.78
CA SER A 219 -32.43 10.56 -1.72
C SER A 219 -32.09 9.85 -3.03
N CYS A 220 -32.07 8.53 -3.04
CA CYS A 220 -31.77 7.72 -4.22
C CYS A 220 -33.03 7.36 -5.03
N ASN A 221 -34.23 7.48 -4.45
CA ASN A 221 -35.52 7.19 -5.11
C ASN A 221 -36.02 8.30 -6.04
N VAL A 222 -35.24 9.34 -6.34
CA VAL A 222 -35.72 10.52 -7.11
C VAL A 222 -35.57 10.35 -8.63
N GLU A 223 -35.00 9.24 -9.13
CA GLU A 223 -34.86 9.00 -10.59
C GLU A 223 -35.45 7.66 -11.09
N GLU A 224 -36.26 6.95 -10.31
CA GLU A 224 -37.07 5.84 -10.85
C GLU A 224 -38.37 6.40 -11.45
N SER A 225 -38.28 6.97 -12.65
CA SER A 225 -39.42 6.99 -13.56
C SER A 225 -39.48 5.64 -14.26
N GLU A 226 -40.42 4.82 -13.78
CA GLU A 226 -41.04 3.64 -14.41
C GLU A 226 -40.53 3.28 -15.82
N GLU A 227 -39.65 2.28 -15.91
CA GLU A 227 -39.54 1.47 -17.13
C GLU A 227 -40.40 0.21 -16.95
N HIS A 228 -41.62 0.32 -17.48
CA HIS A 228 -42.49 -0.75 -17.98
C HIS A 228 -42.72 -1.97 -17.08
N ALA A 229 -43.79 -1.89 -16.29
CA ALA A 229 -44.59 -3.07 -15.96
C ALA A 229 -45.06 -3.73 -17.26
N PHE A 230 -44.59 -4.95 -17.52
CA PHE A 230 -45.20 -5.84 -18.51
C PHE A 230 -46.59 -6.24 -17.98
N SER A 231 -47.62 -5.49 -18.38
CA SER A 231 -49.00 -5.93 -18.29
C SER A 231 -49.18 -7.08 -19.29
N MET A 232 -49.51 -8.26 -18.79
CA MET A 232 -49.94 -9.38 -19.62
C MET A 232 -51.43 -9.60 -19.34
N ASP A 233 -52.25 -9.05 -20.23
CA ASP A 233 -53.69 -9.31 -20.30
C ASP A 233 -53.94 -10.81 -20.50
N VAL A 234 -54.53 -11.48 -19.52
CA VAL A 234 -55.03 -12.85 -19.67
C VAL A 234 -56.50 -12.78 -20.06
N HIS A 235 -56.76 -12.85 -21.37
CA HIS A 235 -58.07 -13.22 -21.88
C HIS A 235 -58.31 -14.71 -21.61
N GLY A 236 -59.49 -15.01 -21.08
CA GLY A 236 -59.88 -16.34 -20.62
C GLY A 236 -59.91 -17.41 -21.71
N GLY A 237 -59.51 -18.62 -21.30
CA GLY A 237 -59.66 -19.86 -22.04
C GLY A 237 -59.41 -21.05 -21.10
N ASP A 238 -60.43 -21.89 -20.97
CA ASP A 238 -60.45 -23.13 -20.19
C ASP A 238 -59.49 -24.19 -20.80
N VAL A 239 -59.02 -25.14 -19.98
CA VAL A 239 -58.48 -26.50 -20.28
C VAL A 239 -57.17 -26.89 -19.53
N THR A 240 -57.37 -27.84 -18.60
CA THR A 240 -56.48 -28.89 -18.03
C THR A 240 -55.29 -28.50 -17.14
N SER A 241 -55.47 -28.68 -15.83
CA SER A 241 -54.41 -28.75 -14.82
C SER A 241 -53.59 -30.03 -15.01
N ASN A 242 -52.43 -29.94 -15.69
CA ASN A 242 -51.45 -31.03 -15.69
C ASN A 242 -50.63 -30.98 -14.39
N GLY A 243 -50.32 -32.15 -13.82
CA GLY A 243 -49.60 -32.30 -12.54
C GLY A 243 -48.21 -31.66 -12.44
N LEU A 244 -47.66 -31.17 -13.56
CA LEU A 244 -46.47 -30.29 -13.55
C LEU A 244 -46.78 -28.92 -12.90
N TYR A 245 -48.01 -28.42 -13.04
CA TYR A 245 -48.42 -27.14 -12.46
C TYR A 245 -48.59 -27.24 -10.94
N GLU A 246 -49.19 -28.32 -10.44
CA GLU A 246 -49.27 -28.61 -8.99
C GLU A 246 -47.89 -28.87 -8.38
N LEU A 247 -47.02 -29.63 -9.08
CA LEU A 247 -45.64 -29.88 -8.62
C LEU A 247 -44.80 -28.60 -8.56
N LEU A 248 -44.94 -27.70 -9.54
CA LEU A 248 -44.27 -26.40 -9.51
C LEU A 248 -44.79 -25.55 -8.34
N GLN A 249 -46.10 -25.55 -8.08
CA GLN A 249 -46.69 -24.80 -6.98
C GLN A 249 -46.26 -25.31 -5.60
N ASP A 250 -46.09 -26.62 -5.42
CA ASP A 250 -45.57 -27.21 -4.18
C ASP A 250 -44.06 -26.97 -4.01
N VAL A 251 -43.27 -27.01 -5.09
CA VAL A 251 -41.83 -26.65 -5.07
C VAL A 251 -41.63 -25.18 -4.73
N PHE A 252 -42.48 -24.29 -5.23
CA PHE A 252 -42.42 -22.84 -4.95
C PHE A 252 -43.09 -22.43 -3.62
N SER A 253 -43.94 -23.29 -3.04
CA SER A 253 -44.56 -23.05 -1.72
C SER A 253 -43.75 -23.61 -0.55
N GLY A 254 -42.78 -24.50 -0.83
CA GLY A 254 -41.93 -25.16 0.18
C GLY A 254 -40.57 -24.50 0.45
N GLU A 255 -40.09 -23.64 -0.45
CA GLU A 255 -38.90 -22.83 -0.23
C GLU A 255 -39.22 -21.38 -0.61
N ILE A 256 -38.85 -20.44 0.26
CA ILE A 256 -38.86 -19.02 -0.07
C ILE A 256 -37.78 -18.82 -1.14
N TYR A 257 -38.12 -19.07 -2.41
CA TYR A 257 -37.36 -18.53 -3.53
C TYR A 257 -37.65 -17.04 -3.56
N VAL A 258 -36.93 -16.29 -2.73
CA VAL A 258 -36.68 -14.88 -3.01
C VAL A 258 -35.88 -14.91 -4.30
N PRO A 259 -36.38 -14.41 -5.44
CA PRO A 259 -35.47 -14.06 -6.51
C PRO A 259 -34.54 -13.04 -5.85
N GLN A 260 -33.28 -13.39 -5.60
CA GLN A 260 -32.33 -12.43 -5.08
C GLN A 260 -32.26 -11.33 -6.12
N VAL A 261 -33.03 -10.26 -5.88
CA VAL A 261 -32.83 -8.97 -6.52
C VAL A 261 -31.41 -8.64 -6.10
N LYS A 262 -30.44 -8.93 -7.00
CA LYS A 262 -29.03 -8.67 -6.75
C LYS A 262 -28.95 -7.24 -6.24
N SER A 263 -28.38 -7.07 -5.05
CA SER A 263 -28.19 -5.73 -4.51
C SER A 263 -27.33 -4.93 -5.51
N LYS A 264 -27.42 -3.60 -5.50
CA LYS A 264 -26.53 -2.77 -6.33
C LYS A 264 -25.05 -3.05 -6.00
N LEU A 265 -24.75 -3.48 -4.77
CA LEU A 265 -23.45 -3.99 -4.37
C LEU A 265 -23.11 -5.30 -5.10
N ASP A 266 -24.00 -6.29 -5.16
CA ASP A 266 -23.77 -7.53 -5.92
C ASP A 266 -23.51 -7.24 -7.41
N SER A 267 -24.32 -6.37 -8.02
CA SER A 267 -24.10 -5.93 -9.40
C SER A 267 -22.71 -5.30 -9.60
N TYR A 268 -22.29 -4.45 -8.66
CA TYR A 268 -20.96 -3.84 -8.71
C TYR A 268 -19.85 -4.89 -8.56
N LEU A 269 -19.97 -5.83 -7.64
CA LEU A 269 -18.96 -6.85 -7.39
C LEU A 269 -18.87 -7.89 -8.51
N ASP A 270 -20.00 -8.24 -9.12
CA ASP A 270 -20.09 -9.19 -10.24
C ASP A 270 -19.61 -8.59 -11.56
N GLU A 271 -19.71 -7.26 -11.73
CA GLU A 271 -19.11 -6.58 -12.87
C GLU A 271 -17.60 -6.79 -12.88
N GLY A 272 -17.02 -7.03 -14.06
CA GLY A 272 -15.57 -7.15 -14.22
C GLY A 272 -14.81 -5.92 -13.68
N CYS A 273 -13.54 -6.12 -13.32
CA CYS A 273 -12.66 -5.01 -12.97
C CYS A 273 -12.38 -4.15 -14.20
N ILE A 274 -12.40 -2.83 -14.05
CA ILE A 274 -12.09 -1.91 -15.13
C ILE A 274 -10.60 -1.94 -15.39
N PHE A 275 -10.22 -2.06 -16.67
CA PHE A 275 -8.86 -1.85 -17.11
C PHE A 275 -8.68 -0.40 -17.55
N SER A 276 -7.82 0.35 -16.87
CA SER A 276 -7.37 1.67 -17.31
C SER A 276 -5.88 1.61 -17.60
N GLN A 277 -5.47 2.05 -18.79
CA GLN A 277 -4.06 2.22 -19.15
C GLN A 277 -3.47 3.51 -18.56
N ASP A 278 -4.32 4.43 -18.08
CA ASP A 278 -3.87 5.68 -17.48
C ASP A 278 -3.35 5.46 -16.06
N ALA A 279 -2.09 5.85 -15.85
CA ALA A 279 -1.44 5.84 -14.54
C ALA A 279 -2.12 6.76 -13.52
N LYS A 280 -3.01 7.67 -13.97
CA LYS A 280 -3.75 8.64 -13.15
C LYS A 280 -5.27 8.42 -13.24
N PHE A 281 -5.73 7.23 -12.86
CA PHE A 281 -7.17 7.00 -12.71
C PHE A 281 -7.69 7.66 -11.43
N ASP A 282 -8.66 8.55 -11.58
CA ASP A 282 -9.34 9.21 -10.46
C ASP A 282 -10.59 8.41 -10.06
N VAL A 283 -10.45 7.63 -8.98
CA VAL A 283 -11.53 6.81 -8.41
C VAL A 283 -12.70 7.68 -7.95
N ILE A 284 -12.44 8.89 -7.44
CA ILE A 284 -13.50 9.79 -6.95
C ILE A 284 -14.26 10.41 -8.11
N ALA A 285 -13.56 10.85 -9.15
CA ALA A 285 -14.22 11.31 -10.38
C ALA A 285 -15.08 10.21 -10.99
N TRP A 286 -14.58 8.96 -11.02
CA TRP A 286 -15.35 7.83 -11.52
C TRP A 286 -16.65 7.59 -10.74
N TRP A 287 -16.61 7.65 -9.40
CA TRP A 287 -17.82 7.50 -8.58
C TRP A 287 -18.80 8.67 -8.79
N LYS A 288 -18.31 9.89 -8.97
CA LYS A 288 -19.15 11.08 -9.26
C LYS A 288 -19.89 11.00 -10.58
N GLU A 289 -19.39 10.24 -11.56
CA GLU A 289 -20.06 10.02 -12.84
C GLU A 289 -21.09 8.87 -12.83
N LYS A 290 -21.19 8.12 -11.72
CA LYS A 290 -22.05 6.93 -11.61
C LYS A 290 -23.18 6.99 -10.55
N PRO A 291 -23.71 8.15 -10.11
CA PRO A 291 -24.77 8.16 -9.10
C PRO A 291 -26.05 7.47 -9.59
N ASN A 292 -26.38 7.57 -10.89
CA ASN A 292 -27.60 6.97 -11.44
C ASN A 292 -27.55 5.44 -11.45
N LYS A 293 -26.36 4.86 -11.61
CA LYS A 293 -26.19 3.40 -11.59
C LYS A 293 -25.98 2.86 -10.17
N PHE A 294 -25.19 3.59 -9.37
CA PHE A 294 -24.69 3.16 -8.08
C PHE A 294 -24.84 4.25 -7.00
N CYS A 295 -26.06 4.78 -6.80
CA CYS A 295 -26.32 5.92 -5.93
C CYS A 295 -25.75 5.75 -4.51
N ILE A 296 -26.00 4.59 -3.89
CA ILE A 296 -25.53 4.30 -2.52
C ILE A 296 -24.01 4.12 -2.47
N LEU A 297 -23.43 3.29 -3.35
CA LEU A 297 -21.99 3.04 -3.37
C LEU A 297 -21.19 4.30 -3.69
N SER A 298 -21.72 5.22 -4.49
CA SER A 298 -21.06 6.50 -4.79
C SER A 298 -21.01 7.47 -3.60
N ARG A 299 -21.84 7.22 -2.56
CA ARG A 299 -21.88 8.00 -1.32
C ARG A 299 -21.03 7.38 -0.20
N MET A 300 -20.79 6.07 -0.24
CA MET A 300 -19.91 5.34 0.68
C MET A 300 -18.45 5.72 0.47
#